data_AF-A0A2S5ZAX2-F1
#
_entry.id   AF-A0A2S5ZAX2-F1
#
_cell.length_a   1.000
_cell.length_b   1.000
_cell.length_c   1.000
_cell.angle_alpha   90.00
_cell.angle_beta   90.00
_cell.angle_gamma   90.00
#
_symmetry.space_group_name_H-M   'P 1'
#
loop_
_entity.id
_entity.type
_entity.pdbx_description
1 polymer ?
#
loop_
_entity_poly.entity_id
_entity_poly.type
_entity_poly.pdbx_seq_one_letter_code
_entity_poly.pdbx_strand_id
1 'polypeptide(L)'
;MNQITDRANGSTFQEISKKNFRPIPFLVPGKGILEAFNEQAEAIYSRILLTSEQTDALTELRDTLFPKVLSGELRIPEAEKQVEEAI
;
A
#
# COMPACT_ATOMS: atom_id res chain seq x y z
N MET A 1 -9.41 -15.27 17.94
CA MET A 1 -8.47 -14.52 17.08
C MET A 1 -9.13 -13.34 16.36
N ASN A 2 -10.43 -13.06 16.58
CA ASN A 2 -11.18 -12.01 15.87
C ASN A 2 -11.92 -11.07 16.85
N GLN A 3 -11.29 -10.73 17.98
CA GLN A 3 -12.00 -10.08 19.10
C GLN A 3 -12.66 -8.73 18.78
N ILE A 4 -12.21 -8.04 17.72
CA ILE A 4 -12.78 -6.78 17.25
C ILE A 4 -13.99 -7.06 16.34
N THR A 5 -13.87 -7.90 15.31
CA THR A 5 -14.98 -8.23 14.41
C THR A 5 -16.09 -9.00 15.10
N ASP A 6 -15.76 -9.87 16.07
CA ASP A 6 -16.72 -10.63 16.86
C ASP A 6 -17.59 -9.73 17.76
N ARG A 7 -17.16 -8.48 18.00
CA ARG A 7 -17.85 -7.47 18.82
C ARG A 7 -18.46 -6.35 17.98
N ALA A 8 -18.29 -6.40 16.66
CA ALA A 8 -18.89 -5.50 15.71
C ALA A 8 -20.32 -5.96 15.36
N ASN A 9 -21.19 -5.01 15.03
CA ASN A 9 -22.57 -5.24 14.62
C ASN A 9 -22.77 -4.83 13.16
N GLY A 10 -23.88 -5.27 12.56
CA GLY A 10 -24.26 -4.93 11.19
C GLY A 10 -23.93 -6.05 10.20
N SER A 11 -24.86 -6.34 9.30
CA SER A 11 -24.75 -7.43 8.31
C SER A 11 -24.13 -6.99 6.98
N THR A 12 -24.20 -5.70 6.65
CA THR A 12 -23.65 -5.11 5.40
C THR A 12 -22.39 -4.30 5.65
N PHE A 13 -22.34 -3.56 6.76
CA PHE A 13 -21.15 -2.87 7.25
C PHE A 13 -20.94 -3.25 8.71
N GLN A 14 -19.76 -3.80 9.03
CA GLN A 14 -19.42 -4.09 10.41
C GLN A 14 -18.95 -2.82 11.12
N GLU A 15 -19.67 -2.43 12.16
CA GLU A 15 -19.37 -1.29 13.01
C GLU A 15 -19.18 -1.74 14.47
N ILE A 16 -18.11 -1.29 15.12
CA ILE A 16 -17.88 -1.53 16.55
C ILE A 16 -18.03 -0.23 17.34
N SER A 17 -18.97 -0.21 18.29
CA SER A 17 -19.16 0.93 19.17
C SER A 17 -17.99 1.08 20.16
N LYS A 18 -17.73 2.31 20.64
CA LYS A 18 -16.75 2.56 21.72
C LYS A 18 -17.00 1.69 22.97
N LYS A 19 -18.27 1.43 23.28
CA LYS A 19 -18.69 0.56 24.39
C LYS A 19 -18.20 -0.88 24.21
N ASN A 20 -18.26 -1.38 22.97
CA ASN A 20 -17.83 -2.75 22.65
C ASN A 20 -16.31 -2.85 22.44
N PHE A 21 -15.66 -1.77 22.00
CA PHE A 21 -14.21 -1.74 21.75
C PHE A 21 -13.37 -1.64 23.03
N ARG A 22 -13.71 -0.74 23.96
CA ARG A 22 -12.95 -0.47 25.19
C ARG A 22 -12.62 -1.68 26.08
N PRO A 23 -13.50 -2.67 26.27
CA PRO A 23 -13.21 -3.80 27.15
C PRO A 23 -12.36 -4.89 26.49
N ILE A 24 -11.90 -4.71 25.25
CA ILE A 24 -10.99 -5.66 24.61
C ILE A 24 -9.66 -5.64 25.37
N PRO A 25 -9.25 -6.77 25.99
CA PRO A 25 -8.00 -6.82 26.73
C PRO A 25 -6.83 -6.64 25.76
N PHE A 26 -5.88 -5.79 26.12
CA PHE A 26 -4.66 -5.57 25.36
C PHE A 26 -3.46 -5.44 26.29
N LEU A 27 -2.29 -5.82 25.80
CA LEU A 27 -1.04 -5.66 26.51
C LEU A 27 -0.50 -4.25 26.26
N VAL A 28 -0.12 -3.56 27.33
CA VAL A 28 0.58 -2.27 27.26
C VAL A 28 2.06 -2.54 27.51
N PRO A 29 2.91 -2.65 26.46
CA PRO A 29 4.34 -2.83 26.66
C PRO A 29 4.97 -1.57 27.25
N GLY A 30 6.14 -1.73 27.89
CA GLY A 30 6.96 -0.60 28.30
C GLY A 30 7.42 0.21 27.09
N LYS A 31 7.62 1.52 27.29
CA LYS A 31 7.94 2.49 26.21
C LYS A 31 9.12 2.04 25.32
N GLY A 32 10.21 1.54 25.90
CA GLY A 32 11.38 1.11 25.11
C GLY A 32 11.11 -0.10 24.21
N ILE A 33 10.26 -1.04 24.63
CA ILE A 33 9.86 -2.18 23.79
C ILE A 33 8.99 -1.70 22.63
N LEU A 34 8.06 -0.78 22.92
CA LEU A 34 7.19 -0.19 21.90
C LEU A 34 7.99 0.57 20.84
N GLU A 35 8.98 1.37 21.26
CA GLU A 35 9.86 2.11 20.35
C GLU A 35 10.68 1.17 19.45
N ALA A 36 11.32 0.16 20.04
CA ALA A 36 12.12 -0.81 19.28
C ALA A 36 11.28 -1.64 18.29
N PHE A 37 10.03 -1.94 18.63
CA PHE A 37 9.10 -2.58 17.70
C PHE A 37 8.71 -1.62 16.57
N ASN A 38 8.32 -0.38 16.90
CA ASN A 38 7.88 0.60 15.93
C ASN A 38 8.96 0.93 14.91
N GLU A 39 10.23 1.07 15.34
CA GLU A 39 11.36 1.33 14.44
C GLU A 39 11.49 0.24 13.36
N GLN A 40 11.34 -1.03 13.74
CA GLN A 40 11.40 -2.16 12.80
C GLN A 40 10.15 -2.24 11.93
N ALA A 41 8.97 -2.06 12.53
CA ALA A 41 7.70 -2.14 11.84
C ALA A 41 7.55 -1.01 10.80
N GLU A 42 7.98 0.20 11.13
CA GLU A 42 7.94 1.37 10.26
C GLU A 42 8.68 1.10 8.95
N ALA A 43 9.92 0.61 9.01
CA ALA A 43 10.69 0.27 7.82
C ALA A 43 9.97 -0.76 6.92
N ILE A 44 9.29 -1.74 7.51
CA ILE A 44 8.52 -2.76 6.77
C ILE A 44 7.30 -2.12 6.11
N TYR A 45 6.52 -1.33 6.86
CA TYR A 45 5.32 -0.67 6.34
C TYR A 45 5.65 0.37 5.26
N SER A 46 6.73 1.14 5.42
CA SER A 46 7.21 2.06 4.39
C SER A 46 7.58 1.32 3.11
N ARG A 47 8.26 0.16 3.20
CA ARG A 47 8.57 -0.66 2.04
C ARG A 47 7.32 -1.20 1.35
N ILE A 48 6.32 -1.65 2.11
CA ILE A 48 5.04 -2.12 1.57
C ILE A 48 4.37 -0.98 0.79
N LEU A 49 4.28 0.21 1.39
CA LEU A 49 3.68 1.38 0.76
C LEU A 49 4.40 1.75 -0.55
N LEU A 50 5.72 1.95 -0.49
CA LEU A 50 6.52 2.33 -1.65
C LEU A 50 6.43 1.29 -2.77
N THR A 51 6.47 0.00 -2.44
CA THR A 51 6.35 -1.07 -3.44
C THR A 51 4.97 -1.07 -4.08
N SER A 52 3.91 -0.78 -3.31
CA SER A 52 2.54 -0.65 -3.85
C SER A 52 2.46 0.51 -4.84
N GLU A 53 2.92 1.69 -4.44
CA GLU A 53 2.90 2.89 -5.29
C GLU A 53 3.71 2.70 -6.58
N GLN A 54 4.90 2.08 -6.47
CA GLN A 54 5.73 1.74 -7.64
C GLN A 54 5.03 0.73 -8.55
N THR A 55 4.38 -0.28 -7.98
CA THR A 55 3.63 -1.28 -8.76
C THR A 55 2.48 -0.62 -9.53
N ASP A 56 1.74 0.27 -8.88
CA ASP A 56 0.64 1.01 -9.50
C ASP A 56 1.15 1.88 -10.66
N ALA A 57 2.21 2.66 -10.42
CA ALA A 57 2.82 3.51 -11.44
C ALA A 57 3.38 2.71 -12.64
N LEU A 58 4.05 1.59 -12.39
CA LEU A 58 4.56 0.71 -13.45
C LEU A 58 3.44 0.02 -14.23
N THR A 59 2.36 -0.34 -13.55
CA THR A 59 1.17 -0.93 -14.17
C THR A 59 0.50 0.09 -15.09
N GLU A 60 0.29 1.32 -14.62
CA GLU A 60 -0.27 2.41 -15.42
C GLU A 60 0.62 2.74 -16.62
N LEU A 61 1.94 2.81 -16.42
CA LEU A 61 2.89 3.05 -17.50
C LEU A 61 2.83 1.95 -18.56
N ARG A 62 2.82 0.68 -18.14
CA ARG A 62 2.67 -0.47 -19.05
C ARG A 62 1.37 -0.38 -19.84
N ASP A 63 0.25 -0.15 -19.16
CA ASP A 63 -1.07 -0.13 -19.79
C ASP A 63 -1.24 1.09 -20.72
N THR A 64 -0.50 2.16 -20.48
CA THR A 64 -0.43 3.34 -21.36
C THR A 64 0.45 3.11 -22.58
N LEU A 65 1.64 2.53 -22.39
CA LEU A 65 2.63 2.39 -23.47
C LEU A 65 2.36 1.19 -24.37
N PHE A 66 1.88 0.08 -23.82
CA PHE A 66 1.70 -1.15 -24.58
C PHE A 66 0.77 -0.99 -25.79
N PRO A 67 -0.41 -0.32 -25.68
CA PRO A 67 -1.26 -0.04 -26.83
C PRO A 67 -0.59 0.83 -27.89
N LYS A 68 0.19 1.84 -27.49
CA LYS A 68 0.89 2.77 -28.41
C LYS A 68 2.03 2.09 -29.16
N VAL A 69 2.72 1.15 -28.52
CA VAL A 69 3.74 0.33 -29.17
C VAL A 69 3.09 -0.63 -30.17
N LEU A 70 1.98 -1.28 -29.80
CA LEU A 70 1.25 -2.20 -30.68
C LEU A 70 0.63 -1.49 -31.89
N SER A 71 0.08 -0.30 -31.71
CA SER A 71 -0.48 0.51 -32.82
C SER A 71 0.61 1.08 -33.73
N GLY A 72 1.86 1.14 -33.23
CA GLY A 72 2.98 1.76 -33.91
C GLY A 72 3.00 3.29 -33.85
N GLU A 73 2.14 3.88 -33.03
CA GLU A 73 2.15 5.31 -32.66
C GLU A 73 3.43 5.68 -31.89
N LEU A 74 3.99 4.72 -31.16
CA LEU A 74 5.28 4.86 -30.48
C LEU A 74 6.28 3.84 -31.04
N ARG A 75 7.37 4.33 -31.66
CA ARG A 75 8.49 3.49 -32.14
C ARG A 75 9.64 3.54 -31.15
N ILE A 76 10.13 2.37 -30.75
CA ILE A 76 11.17 2.24 -29.72
C ILE A 76 12.45 3.03 -30.04
N PRO A 77 13.03 2.97 -31.26
CA PRO A 77 14.26 3.71 -31.54
C PRO A 77 14.10 5.24 -31.49
N GLU A 78 12.91 5.74 -31.85
CA GLU A 78 12.60 7.17 -31.81
C GLU A 78 12.37 7.64 -30.37
N ALA A 79 11.68 6.81 -29.56
CA ALA A 79 11.47 7.06 -28.15
C ALA A 79 12.79 7.04 -27.35
N GLU A 80 13.69 6.09 -27.63
CA GLU A 80 15.02 6.04 -27.01
C GLU A 80 15.81 7.33 -27.27
N LYS A 81 15.81 7.81 -28.52
CA LYS A 81 16.48 9.06 -28.90
C LYS A 81 15.88 10.29 -28.19
N GLN A 82 14.55 10.36 -28.09
CA GLN A 82 13.88 11.45 -27.38
C GLN A 82 14.20 11.48 -25.87
N VAL A 83 14.35 10.31 -25.25
CA VAL A 83 14.75 10.20 -23.84
C VAL A 83 16.20 10.63 -23.66
N GLU A 84 17.12 10.21 -24.54
CA GLU A 84 18.53 10.63 -24.50
C GLU A 84 18.72 12.14 -24.69
N GLU A 85 17.90 12.79 -25.53
CA GLU A 85 17.95 14.24 -25.74
C GLU A 85 17.37 15.05 -24.55
N ALA A 86 16.59 14.43 -23.67
CA ALA A 86 15.93 15.08 -22.54
C ALA A 86 16.72 15.01 -21.21
N ILE A 87 17.81 14.24 -21.18
CA ILE A 87 18.70 14.04 -20.02
C ILE A 87 19.97 14.87 -20.20
#